data_AF-A0A7J7JTB8-F1
#
_entry.id   AF-A0A7J7JTB8-F1
#
_cell.length_a   1.000
_cell.length_b   1.000
_cell.length_c   1.000
_cell.angle_alpha   90.00
_cell.angle_beta   90.00
_cell.angle_gamma   90.00
#
_symmetry.space_group_name_H-M   'P 1'
#
loop_
_entity.id
_entity.type
_entity.pdbx_description
1 polymer ?
#
loop_
_entity_poly.entity_id
_entity_poly.type
_entity_poly.pdbx_seq_one_letter_code
_entity_poly.pdbx_strand_id
1 'polypeptide(L)'
;MHQLCSFISLTLLFHLQFDVEYASKNGTGTGELDVQIDTVDGIPLASSYLLEAQAAGTYSANIKVQAKTDPSCDPTQQPCENWLPGNYTLTVTICNGECGSKHPHSQIYDMKSVTFEVSG
;
A
#
# COMPACT_ATOMS: atom_id res chain seq x y z
N MET A 1 -2.17 -0.59 -21.25
CA MET A 1 -2.84 0.49 -20.49
C MET A 1 -1.82 0.99 -19.50
N HIS A 2 -1.55 2.30 -19.41
CA HIS A 2 -0.60 2.85 -18.44
C HIS A 2 -1.38 3.78 -17.53
N GLN A 3 -1.56 3.37 -16.28
CA GLN A 3 -1.96 4.25 -15.19
C GLN A 3 -0.69 4.92 -14.66
N LEU A 4 -0.83 6.11 -14.09
CA LEU A 4 0.27 6.80 -13.44
C LEU A 4 -0.14 7.02 -11.98
N CYS A 5 0.50 6.28 -11.08
CA CYS A 5 0.36 6.44 -9.64
C CYS A 5 1.37 7.48 -9.11
N SER A 6 0.87 8.48 -8.38
CA SER A 6 1.63 9.57 -7.75
C SER A 6 1.24 9.69 -6.28
N PHE A 7 2.21 9.91 -5.40
CA PHE A 7 1.98 10.07 -3.96
C PHE A 7 1.94 11.55 -3.58
N ILE A 8 0.98 11.93 -2.72
CA ILE A 8 0.69 13.34 -2.44
C ILE A 8 1.13 13.75 -1.03
N SER A 9 1.03 12.88 -0.03
CA SER A 9 1.40 13.26 1.34
C SER A 9 1.56 12.05 2.27
N LEU A 10 2.47 12.17 3.24
CA LEU A 10 2.68 11.26 4.36
C LEU A 10 2.44 12.02 5.67
N THR A 11 1.53 11.54 6.51
CA THR A 11 1.31 12.11 7.86
C THR A 11 1.49 11.04 8.93
N LEU A 12 2.27 11.36 9.97
CA LEU A 12 2.62 10.46 11.08
C LEU A 12 1.84 10.85 12.34
N LEU A 13 0.72 10.19 12.64
CA LEU A 13 -0.07 10.42 13.86
C LEU A 13 -0.70 9.11 14.36
N PHE A 14 0.04 8.30 15.14
CA PHE A 14 -0.37 6.98 15.70
C PHE A 14 -0.86 5.92 14.68
N HIS A 15 -0.98 6.30 13.41
CA HIS A 15 -1.28 5.52 12.23
C HIS A 15 -0.46 6.16 11.10
N LEU A 16 0.00 5.35 10.14
CA LEU A 16 0.59 5.88 8.92
C LEU A 16 -0.53 6.14 7.92
N GLN A 17 -0.63 7.39 7.48
CA GLN A 17 -1.59 7.79 6.47
C GLN A 17 -0.86 8.19 5.20
N PHE A 18 -1.23 7.54 4.10
CA PHE A 18 -0.68 7.79 2.77
C PHE A 18 -1.80 8.29 1.84
N ASP A 19 -1.59 9.45 1.22
CA ASP A 19 -2.44 9.93 0.15
C ASP A 19 -1.87 9.48 -1.20
N VAL A 20 -2.64 8.65 -1.89
CA VAL A 20 -2.31 8.12 -3.21
C VAL A 20 -3.22 8.75 -4.23
N GLU A 21 -2.64 9.27 -5.31
CA GLU A 21 -3.37 9.70 -6.49
C GLU A 21 -2.99 8.84 -7.67
N TYR A 22 -3.96 8.45 -8.49
CA TYR A 22 -3.68 7.76 -9.74
C TYR A 22 -4.57 8.26 -10.86
N ALA A 23 -4.01 8.31 -12.07
CA ALA A 23 -4.74 8.66 -13.27
C ALA A 23 -4.94 7.44 -14.16
N SER A 24 -6.20 7.16 -14.53
CA SER A 24 -6.54 6.16 -15.55
C SER A 24 -6.97 6.81 -16.85
N LYS A 25 -6.31 6.44 -17.95
CA LYS A 25 -6.62 6.95 -19.30
C LYS A 25 -7.81 6.26 -19.96
N ASN A 26 -8.08 5.01 -19.59
CA ASN A 26 -9.07 4.15 -20.24
C ASN A 26 -10.11 3.59 -19.26
N GLY A 27 -10.15 4.13 -18.03
CA GLY A 27 -10.92 3.55 -16.93
C GLY A 27 -10.27 2.34 -16.30
N THR A 28 -10.91 1.80 -15.26
CA THR A 28 -10.50 0.60 -14.53
C THR A 28 -11.63 -0.42 -14.57
N GLY A 29 -11.28 -1.71 -14.59
CA GLY A 29 -12.20 -2.77 -14.20
C GLY A 29 -12.30 -2.87 -12.68
N THR A 30 -13.16 -3.77 -12.19
CA THR A 30 -13.13 -4.14 -10.77
C THR A 30 -11.80 -4.82 -10.46
N GLY A 31 -11.13 -4.39 -9.41
CA GLY A 31 -9.85 -4.94 -9.02
C GLY A 31 -9.44 -4.55 -7.62
N GLU A 32 -8.13 -4.40 -7.44
CA GLU A 32 -7.54 -4.26 -6.12
C GLU A 32 -6.46 -3.17 -6.13
N LEU A 33 -6.48 -2.34 -5.10
CA LEU A 33 -5.36 -1.50 -4.71
C LEU A 33 -4.67 -2.21 -3.56
N ASP A 34 -3.49 -2.74 -3.84
CA ASP A 34 -2.66 -3.43 -2.87
C ASP A 34 -1.54 -2.51 -2.38
N VAL A 35 -1.26 -2.56 -1.09
CA VAL A 35 -0.30 -1.72 -0.39
C VAL A 35 0.58 -2.61 0.43
N GLN A 36 1.88 -2.57 0.17
CA GLN A 36 2.88 -3.29 0.92
C GLN A 36 3.88 -2.30 1.53
N ILE A 37 4.29 -2.53 2.77
CA ILE A 37 5.39 -1.81 3.42
C ILE A 37 6.44 -2.84 3.80
N ASP A 38 7.62 -2.70 3.21
CA ASP A 38 8.81 -3.40 3.68
C ASP A 38 9.37 -2.62 4.87
N THR A 39 9.35 -3.26 6.03
CA THR A 39 9.74 -2.69 7.32
C THR A 39 11.20 -2.97 7.66
N VAL A 40 11.75 -2.16 8.58
CA VAL A 40 13.12 -2.33 9.07
C VAL A 40 13.32 -3.63 9.84
N ASP A 41 12.29 -4.10 10.55
CA ASP A 41 12.31 -5.36 11.30
C ASP A 41 12.10 -6.61 10.42
N GLY A 42 11.84 -6.42 9.11
CA GLY A 42 11.63 -7.50 8.14
C GLY A 42 10.26 -8.17 8.21
N ILE A 43 9.31 -7.63 8.97
CA ILE A 43 7.93 -8.10 9.05
C ILE A 43 7.07 -7.28 8.06
N PRO A 44 6.77 -7.79 6.86
CA PRO A 44 6.05 -7.02 5.86
C PRO A 44 4.63 -6.70 6.34
N LEU A 45 4.20 -5.46 6.11
CA LEU A 45 2.82 -5.05 6.33
C LEU A 45 2.12 -4.94 4.99
N ALA A 46 0.91 -5.48 4.92
CA ALA A 46 0.11 -5.39 3.72
C ALA A 46 -1.33 -4.98 4.04
N SER A 47 -1.95 -4.26 3.11
CA SER A 47 -3.37 -3.94 3.14
C SER A 47 -3.87 -3.83 1.72
N SER A 48 -5.05 -4.38 1.47
CA SER A 48 -5.66 -4.30 0.16
C SER A 48 -7.07 -3.74 0.21
N TYR A 49 -7.44 -3.07 -0.88
CA TYR A 49 -8.69 -2.33 -1.00
C TYR A 49 -9.37 -2.68 -2.32
N LEU A 50 -10.66 -2.98 -2.25
CA LEU A 50 -11.46 -3.19 -3.46
C LEU A 50 -11.52 -1.89 -4.28
N LEU A 51 -11.11 -1.99 -5.54
CA LEU A 51 -11.34 -0.95 -6.54
C LEU A 51 -12.56 -1.32 -7.36
N GLU A 52 -13.57 -0.45 -7.33
CA GLU A 52 -14.70 -0.57 -8.24
C GLU A 52 -14.31 -0.17 -9.67
N ALA A 53 -15.06 -0.64 -10.65
CA ALA A 53 -14.88 -0.21 -12.03
C ALA A 53 -15.18 1.28 -12.16
N GLN A 54 -14.23 2.04 -12.71
CA GLN A 54 -14.33 3.48 -12.85
C GLN A 54 -14.03 3.93 -14.28
N ALA A 55 -14.57 5.09 -14.67
CA ALA A 55 -14.28 5.69 -15.98
C ALA A 55 -12.84 6.20 -16.05
N ALA A 56 -12.42 6.72 -17.21
CA ALA A 56 -11.15 7.44 -17.28
C ALA A 56 -11.22 8.72 -16.41
N GLY A 57 -10.14 9.01 -15.66
CA GLY A 57 -10.10 10.11 -14.71
C GLY A 57 -8.92 10.03 -13.74
N THR A 58 -8.87 11.00 -12.84
CA THR A 58 -7.93 11.04 -11.71
C THR A 58 -8.66 10.71 -10.43
N TYR A 59 -8.05 9.89 -9.59
CA TYR A 59 -8.63 9.35 -8.37
C TYR A 59 -7.65 9.50 -7.21
N SER A 60 -8.18 9.68 -6.02
CA SER A 60 -7.38 9.74 -4.79
C SER A 60 -7.89 8.71 -3.79
N ALA A 61 -6.97 7.97 -3.17
CA ALA A 61 -7.24 7.02 -2.11
C ALA A 61 -6.46 7.44 -0.87
N ASN A 62 -7.14 7.42 0.28
CA ASN A 62 -6.50 7.61 1.56
C ASN A 62 -6.27 6.25 2.22
N ILE A 63 -5.01 5.86 2.33
CA ILE A 63 -4.59 4.56 2.83
C ILE A 63 -4.12 4.76 4.26
N LYS A 64 -4.64 3.93 5.17
CA LYS A 64 -4.28 3.95 6.59
C LYS A 64 -3.72 2.61 6.97
N VAL A 65 -2.42 2.59 7.30
CA VAL A 65 -1.76 1.41 7.85
C VAL A 65 -1.72 1.57 9.37
N GLN A 66 -2.25 0.58 10.09
CA GLN A 66 -2.21 0.56 11.54
C GLN A 66 -0.80 0.25 12.00
N ALA A 67 -0.10 1.27 12.49
CA ALA A 67 1.25 1.18 13.02
C ALA A 67 1.23 1.01 14.55
N LYS A 68 0.38 0.13 15.07
CA LYS A 68 0.23 -0.04 16.53
C LYS A 68 1.14 -1.15 17.00
N THR A 69 2.11 -0.81 17.84
CA THR A 69 2.88 -1.79 18.60
C THR A 69 1.90 -2.65 19.40
N ASP A 70 1.94 -3.97 19.24
CA ASP A 70 1.14 -4.88 20.05
C ASP A 70 1.66 -4.83 21.50
N PRO A 71 0.88 -4.33 22.48
CA PRO A 71 1.32 -4.23 23.86
C PRO A 71 1.49 -5.60 24.54
N SER A 72 0.92 -6.66 23.96
CA SER A 72 1.03 -8.04 24.42
C SER A 72 2.18 -8.80 23.77
N CYS A 73 2.96 -8.12 22.94
CA CYS A 73 4.01 -8.74 22.17
C CYS A 73 5.13 -9.28 23.09
N ASP A 74 5.13 -10.59 23.28
CA ASP A 74 6.21 -11.30 23.96
C ASP A 74 7.40 -11.36 23.00
N PRO A 75 8.55 -10.71 23.31
CA PRO A 75 9.72 -10.72 22.43
C PRO A 75 10.33 -12.11 22.22
N THR A 76 9.89 -13.12 22.98
CA THR A 76 10.26 -14.53 22.79
C THR A 76 9.38 -15.27 21.79
N GLN A 77 8.23 -14.71 21.40
CA GLN A 77 7.29 -15.23 20.41
C GLN A 77 7.39 -14.37 19.14
N GLN A 78 8.20 -14.79 18.17
CA GLN A 78 8.31 -14.08 16.89
C GLN A 78 7.18 -14.48 15.92
N PRO A 79 6.68 -13.56 15.06
CA PRO A 79 7.15 -12.18 14.83
C PRO A 79 6.47 -11.13 15.75
N CYS A 80 7.26 -10.15 16.18
CA CYS A 80 6.81 -9.03 17.01
C CYS A 80 6.99 -7.70 16.27
N GLU A 81 5.92 -7.16 15.71
CA GLU A 81 5.95 -5.93 14.90
C GLU A 81 6.40 -4.72 15.72
N ASN A 82 7.47 -4.06 15.30
CA ASN A 82 7.98 -2.83 15.91
C ASN A 82 8.35 -1.79 14.85
N TRP A 83 7.95 -0.54 15.11
CA TRP A 83 8.29 0.61 14.26
C TRP A 83 9.66 1.18 14.63
N LEU A 84 10.72 0.47 14.25
CA LEU A 84 12.11 0.87 14.47
C LEU A 84 12.48 2.09 13.61
N PRO A 85 13.32 3.02 14.13
CA PRO A 85 13.86 4.08 13.30
C PRO A 85 14.62 3.53 12.09
N GLY A 86 14.37 4.10 10.90
CA GLY A 86 15.03 3.67 9.67
C GLY A 86 14.19 3.88 8.41
N ASN A 87 14.65 3.27 7.31
CA ASN A 87 14.03 3.39 6.00
C ASN A 87 13.00 2.29 5.75
N TYR A 88 11.80 2.70 5.37
CA TYR A 88 10.68 1.85 5.00
C TYR A 88 10.40 2.03 3.52
N THR A 89 10.03 0.96 2.82
CA THR A 89 9.62 1.03 1.41
C THR A 89 8.14 0.72 1.29
N LEU A 90 7.35 1.73 0.93
CA LEU A 90 5.96 1.58 0.55
C LEU A 90 5.88 1.22 -0.93
N THR A 91 5.19 0.14 -1.27
CA THR A 91 4.83 -0.24 -2.63
C THR A 91 3.31 -0.23 -2.76
N VAL A 92 2.80 0.51 -3.73
CA VAL A 92 1.38 0.50 -4.10
C VAL A 92 1.24 -0.12 -5.47
N THR A 93 0.35 -1.11 -5.57
CA THR A 93 0.06 -1.85 -6.79
C THR A 93 -1.42 -1.70 -7.11
N ILE A 94 -1.74 -1.34 -8.35
CA ILE A 94 -3.11 -1.27 -8.85
C ILE A 94 -3.32 -2.43 -9.81
N CYS A 95 -4.31 -3.27 -9.55
CA CYS A 95 -4.60 -4.47 -10.32
C CYS A 95 -6.02 -4.45 -10.91
N ASN A 96 -6.18 -5.11 -12.06
CA ASN A 96 -7.46 -5.66 -12.50
C ASN A 96 -7.67 -7.00 -11.79
N GLY A 97 -8.81 -7.19 -11.12
CA GLY A 97 -8.97 -8.31 -10.20
C GLY A 97 -7.99 -8.26 -9.01
N GLU A 98 -7.77 -9.42 -8.40
CA GLU A 98 -6.87 -9.59 -7.24
C GLU A 98 -5.40 -9.56 -7.65
N CYS A 99 -4.60 -8.77 -6.93
CA CYS A 99 -3.16 -8.66 -7.08
C CYS A 99 -2.47 -9.99 -6.74
N GLY A 100 -1.54 -10.43 -7.59
CA GLY A 100 -0.83 -11.71 -7.41
C GLY A 100 -1.65 -12.97 -7.76
N SER A 101 -2.94 -12.83 -8.07
CA SER A 101 -3.76 -13.95 -8.52
C SER A 101 -3.33 -14.48 -9.89
N LYS A 102 -3.45 -15.80 -10.08
CA LYS A 102 -3.08 -16.49 -11.33
C LYS A 102 -4.25 -16.61 -12.33
N HIS A 103 -5.39 -15.98 -12.02
CA HIS A 103 -6.53 -16.02 -12.92
C HIS A 103 -6.24 -15.25 -14.22
N PRO A 104 -6.73 -15.70 -15.39
CA PRO A 104 -6.39 -15.11 -16.69
C PRO A 104 -6.73 -13.62 -16.86
N HIS A 105 -7.59 -13.09 -15.99
CA HIS A 105 -8.03 -11.69 -16.02
C HIS A 105 -7.39 -10.83 -14.93
N SER A 106 -6.57 -11.43 -14.06
CA SER A 106 -5.78 -10.70 -13.07
C SER A 106 -4.55 -10.09 -13.73
N GLN A 107 -4.43 -8.77 -13.64
CA GLN A 107 -3.33 -8.02 -14.28
C GLN A 107 -2.93 -6.83 -13.42
N ILE A 108 -1.63 -6.62 -13.23
CA ILE A 108 -1.11 -5.37 -12.67
C ILE A 108 -1.22 -4.27 -13.73
N TYR A 109 -1.93 -3.19 -13.39
CA TYR A 109 -2.04 -1.99 -14.22
C TYR A 109 -0.88 -1.03 -14.00
N ASP A 110 -0.51 -0.80 -12.74
CA ASP A 110 0.62 0.05 -12.36
C ASP A 110 1.16 -0.37 -10.99
N MET A 111 2.43 -0.05 -10.76
CA MET A 111 3.11 -0.30 -9.50
C MET A 111 4.10 0.83 -9.24
N LYS A 112 4.06 1.37 -8.03
CA LYS A 112 4.96 2.44 -7.61
C LYS A 112 5.47 2.19 -6.20
N SER A 113 6.79 2.34 -6.03
CA SER A 113 7.43 2.27 -4.72
C SER A 113 8.02 3.62 -4.32
N VAL A 114 7.97 3.93 -3.03
CA VAL A 114 8.57 5.11 -2.41
C VAL A 114 9.21 4.72 -1.08
N THR A 115 10.38 5.29 -0.80
CA THR A 115 11.06 5.10 0.48
C THR A 115 10.76 6.30 1.38
N PHE A 116 10.46 6.04 2.65
CA PHE A 116 10.30 7.05 3.69
C PHE A 116 11.09 6.67 4.95
N GLU A 117 11.50 7.66 5.72
CA GLU A 117 12.25 7.46 6.96
C GLU A 117 11.33 7.66 8.17
N VAL A 118 11.41 6.74 9.14
CA VAL A 118 10.83 6.91 10.47
C VAL A 118 11.95 7.32 11.43
N SER A 119 11.82 8.49 12.05
CA SER A 119 12.74 8.98 13.08
C SER A 119 12.14 8.77 14.48
N GLY A 120 12.99 8.35 15.43
CA GLY A 120 12.63 8.22 16.85
C GLY A 120 12.73 9.51 17.66
#